data_AF-A0A2V8PH81-F1
#
_entry.id   AF-A0A2V8PH81-F1
#
_cell.length_a   1.000
_cell.length_b   1.000
_cell.length_c   1.000
_cell.angle_alpha   90.00
_cell.angle_beta   90.00
_cell.angle_gamma   90.00
#
_symmetry.space_group_name_H-M   'P 1'
#
loop_
_entity.id
_entity.type
_entity.pdbx_description
1 polymer ?
#
loop_
_entity_poly.entity_id
_entity_poly.type
_entity_poly.pdbx_seq_one_letter_code
_entity_poly.pdbx_strand_id
1 'polypeptide(L)'
;MSSPTDVHLMKRLLLAGFVVAACVVSGRASTLADYRHRVSGAIRTIQQLQLARDEGSANASLAPLRAQLPAKETILLQGQSIALDNSWFHDALDEYEKTKDNARRTESLVRIGERLLAISERLDELDKVSSVGKKDEDKGRLAEILRRPEYNKTASEGSALERLWMRFLRWFFSLFPKSQPGNSRLLSAVAQVIVVLVGLALIAFLIWKFAPRFLRSRNKKKQKREARIVLGERLEPDQSSADLLAQAESLARSGDLRAAIRKAYIAFLCELADRKVISLAQHKTNRDYLSSVRERPSLYASMRKLTNSFEVHWYGFTPAVESDWDDFRSGYLQALKMQ
;
A
#
# COMPACT_ATOMS: atom_id res chain seq x y z
N MET A 1 -17.39 63.36 -16.05
CA MET A 1 -16.44 62.68 -15.14
C MET A 1 -17.25 61.80 -14.22
N SER A 2 -17.40 60.53 -14.60
CA SER A 2 -18.18 59.52 -13.88
C SER A 2 -17.19 58.46 -13.43
N SER A 3 -16.95 58.37 -12.12
CA SER A 3 -15.95 57.51 -11.49
C SER A 3 -16.59 56.17 -11.05
N PRO A 4 -15.86 55.05 -11.13
CA PRO A 4 -16.41 53.72 -11.31
C PRO A 4 -16.58 53.00 -9.97
N THR A 5 -17.82 52.85 -9.51
CA THR A 5 -18.13 52.00 -8.34
C THR A 5 -19.31 51.05 -8.55
N ASP A 6 -19.83 50.93 -9.79
CA ASP A 6 -21.00 50.09 -10.09
C ASP A 6 -20.69 48.69 -10.65
N VAL A 7 -19.42 48.30 -10.81
CA VAL A 7 -19.06 46.98 -11.38
C VAL A 7 -18.92 45.88 -10.30
N HIS A 8 -18.90 46.24 -9.01
CA HIS A 8 -18.73 45.26 -7.92
C HIS A 8 -20.00 44.88 -7.16
N LEU A 9 -21.13 45.59 -7.37
CA LEU A 9 -22.40 45.27 -6.71
C LEU A 9 -23.18 44.15 -7.42
N MET A 10 -22.88 43.86 -8.69
CA MET A 10 -23.61 42.88 -9.51
C MET A 10 -22.95 41.49 -9.56
N LYS A 11 -21.91 41.24 -8.75
CA LYS A 11 -21.23 39.92 -8.62
C LYS A 11 -21.40 39.24 -7.25
N ARG A 12 -22.25 39.79 -6.36
CA ARG A 12 -22.56 39.20 -5.04
C ARG A 12 -24.00 38.69 -4.90
N LEU A 13 -24.79 38.78 -5.96
CA LEU A 13 -26.11 38.17 -6.08
C LEU A 13 -25.97 36.91 -6.92
N LEU A 14 -25.96 35.74 -6.28
CA LEU A 14 -26.42 34.42 -6.76
C LEU A 14 -25.79 33.30 -5.91
N LEU A 15 -26.08 33.30 -4.60
CA LEU A 15 -25.96 32.09 -3.78
C LEU A 15 -27.13 32.00 -2.80
N ALA A 16 -28.34 32.26 -3.30
CA ALA A 16 -29.58 31.86 -2.64
C ALA A 16 -30.01 30.51 -3.23
N GLY A 17 -29.34 29.45 -2.79
CA GLY A 17 -29.69 28.08 -3.12
C GLY A 17 -30.83 27.60 -2.22
N PHE A 18 -32.02 27.64 -2.79
CA PHE A 18 -33.30 27.13 -2.28
C PHE A 18 -33.15 25.76 -1.59
N VAL A 19 -33.31 25.70 -0.26
CA VAL A 19 -33.41 24.46 0.51
C VAL A 19 -34.82 23.91 0.35
N VAL A 20 -35.02 23.02 -0.61
CA VAL A 20 -36.24 22.19 -0.66
C VAL A 20 -36.01 20.97 0.20
N ALA A 21 -36.59 20.96 1.39
CA ALA A 21 -36.74 19.77 2.20
C ALA A 21 -37.79 18.85 1.56
N ALA A 22 -37.39 18.07 0.55
CA ALA A 22 -38.19 16.97 0.04
C ALA A 22 -37.88 15.72 0.87
N CYS A 23 -38.79 15.36 1.78
CA CYS A 23 -38.77 14.07 2.45
C CYS A 23 -38.92 12.96 1.41
N VAL A 24 -37.84 12.21 1.14
CA VAL A 24 -37.93 10.93 0.42
C VAL A 24 -37.35 9.84 1.32
N VAL A 25 -38.28 8.97 1.72
CA VAL A 25 -38.17 7.63 2.32
C VAL A 25 -36.76 7.13 2.65
N SER A 26 -36.60 6.89 3.96
CA SER A 26 -35.59 6.10 4.65
C SER A 26 -35.04 4.88 3.88
N GLY A 27 -34.02 5.10 3.07
CA GLY A 27 -32.96 4.14 2.79
C GLY A 27 -31.69 4.67 3.44
N ARG A 28 -30.80 3.79 3.94
CA ARG A 28 -29.47 4.20 4.42
C ARG A 28 -28.89 5.21 3.44
N ALA A 29 -28.61 6.42 3.90
CA ALA A 29 -28.14 7.48 3.04
C ALA A 29 -26.87 7.00 2.34
N SER A 30 -26.99 6.74 1.04
CA SER A 30 -25.97 6.06 0.26
C SER A 30 -24.77 6.99 0.15
N THR A 31 -23.59 6.45 0.44
CA THR A 31 -22.36 7.25 0.37
C THR A 31 -21.93 7.41 -1.08
N LEU A 32 -21.08 8.40 -1.37
CA LEU A 32 -20.43 8.52 -2.68
C LEU A 32 -19.75 7.20 -3.12
N ALA A 33 -19.14 6.49 -2.16
CA ALA A 33 -18.47 5.22 -2.43
C ALA A 33 -19.46 4.12 -2.86
N ASP A 34 -20.64 4.06 -2.22
CA ASP A 34 -21.70 3.11 -2.59
C ASP A 34 -22.23 3.42 -4.00
N TYR A 35 -22.46 4.70 -4.30
CA TYR A 35 -22.91 5.14 -5.61
C TYR A 35 -21.87 4.80 -6.71
N ARG A 36 -20.59 5.07 -6.47
CA ARG A 36 -19.48 4.71 -7.36
C ARG A 36 -19.45 3.21 -7.65
N HIS A 37 -19.59 2.38 -6.62
CA HIS A 37 -19.61 0.93 -6.78
C HIS A 37 -20.76 0.47 -7.70
N ARG A 38 -21.95 1.08 -7.55
CA ARG A 38 -23.11 0.78 -8.42
C ARG A 38 -22.89 1.23 -9.86
N VAL A 39 -22.31 2.41 -10.08
CA VAL A 39 -21.95 2.89 -11.44
C VAL A 39 -20.94 1.92 -12.09
N SER A 40 -19.92 1.47 -11.37
CA SER A 40 -18.96 0.47 -11.87
C SER A 40 -19.60 -0.90 -12.15
N GLY A 41 -20.64 -1.27 -11.39
CA GLY A 41 -21.47 -2.45 -11.66
C GLY A 41 -22.27 -2.31 -12.97
N ALA A 42 -22.89 -1.16 -13.17
CA ALA A 42 -23.67 -0.86 -14.36
C ALA A 42 -22.80 -0.87 -15.63
N ILE A 43 -21.60 -0.28 -15.59
CA ILE A 43 -20.64 -0.31 -16.72
C ILE A 43 -20.31 -1.76 -17.13
N ARG A 44 -20.00 -2.62 -16.16
CA ARG A 44 -19.70 -4.04 -16.44
C ARG A 44 -20.89 -4.77 -17.07
N THR A 45 -22.10 -4.48 -16.60
CA THR A 45 -23.33 -5.08 -17.14
C THR A 45 -23.58 -4.62 -18.59
N ILE A 46 -23.38 -3.33 -18.89
CA ILE A 46 -23.49 -2.81 -20.26
C ILE A 46 -22.45 -3.44 -21.19
N GLN A 47 -21.20 -3.60 -20.75
CA GLN A 47 -20.16 -4.28 -21.53
C GLN A 47 -20.50 -5.74 -21.80
N GLN A 48 -21.08 -6.45 -20.84
CA GLN A 48 -21.57 -7.82 -21.04
C GLN A 48 -22.71 -7.86 -22.05
N LEU A 49 -23.62 -6.88 -22.03
CA LEU A 49 -24.72 -6.77 -22.99
C LEU A 49 -24.25 -6.48 -24.42
N GLN A 50 -23.17 -5.72 -24.59
CA GLN A 50 -22.56 -5.49 -25.90
C GLN A 50 -21.97 -6.77 -26.51
N LEU A 51 -21.57 -7.73 -25.66
CA LEU A 51 -21.00 -9.01 -26.08
C LEU A 51 -22.07 -10.12 -26.20
N ALA A 52 -23.24 -9.92 -25.62
CA ALA A 52 -24.33 -10.88 -25.62
C ALA A 52 -24.92 -11.01 -27.02
N ARG A 53 -25.05 -12.26 -27.50
CA ARG A 53 -25.57 -12.59 -28.84
C ARG A 53 -27.06 -12.98 -28.83
N ASP A 54 -27.63 -13.14 -27.65
CA ASP A 54 -29.01 -13.58 -27.41
C ASP A 54 -29.84 -12.45 -26.76
N GLU A 55 -30.91 -12.05 -27.44
CA GLU A 55 -31.82 -10.97 -27.05
C GLU A 55 -32.60 -11.29 -25.76
N GLY A 56 -32.93 -12.58 -25.52
CA GLY A 56 -33.66 -13.00 -24.33
C GLY A 56 -32.85 -12.82 -23.05
N SER A 57 -31.58 -13.22 -23.09
CA SER A 57 -30.63 -13.01 -22.00
C SER A 57 -30.28 -11.53 -21.80
N ALA A 58 -30.29 -10.74 -22.88
CA ALA A 58 -30.03 -9.32 -22.81
C ALA A 58 -31.13 -8.57 -22.05
N ASN A 59 -32.40 -8.83 -22.38
CA ASN A 59 -33.54 -8.19 -21.72
C ASN A 59 -33.66 -8.59 -20.25
N ALA A 60 -33.33 -9.84 -19.89
CA ALA A 60 -33.33 -10.29 -18.49
C ALA A 60 -32.32 -9.52 -17.61
N SER A 61 -31.26 -8.97 -18.21
CA SER A 61 -30.24 -8.19 -17.51
C SER A 61 -30.63 -6.72 -17.31
N LEU A 62 -31.69 -6.22 -17.96
CA LEU A 62 -32.12 -4.82 -17.88
C LEU A 62 -32.81 -4.50 -16.55
N ALA A 63 -33.64 -5.42 -16.02
CA ALA A 63 -34.31 -5.25 -14.73
C ALA A 63 -33.34 -5.09 -13.54
N PRO A 64 -32.34 -5.98 -13.35
CA PRO A 64 -31.35 -5.79 -12.27
C PRO A 64 -30.48 -4.55 -12.51
N LEU A 65 -30.23 -4.17 -13.77
CA LEU A 65 -29.49 -2.96 -14.11
C LEU A 65 -30.25 -1.68 -13.70
N ARG A 66 -31.56 -1.60 -13.95
CA ARG A 66 -32.42 -0.49 -13.48
C ARG A 66 -32.46 -0.39 -11.96
N ALA A 67 -32.42 -1.53 -11.27
CA ALA A 67 -32.39 -1.56 -9.79
C ALA A 67 -31.07 -1.05 -9.19
N GLN A 68 -29.95 -1.17 -9.92
CA GLN A 68 -28.65 -0.66 -9.45
C GLN A 68 -28.55 0.87 -9.47
N LEU A 69 -29.23 1.54 -10.40
CA LEU A 69 -29.21 3.00 -10.54
C LEU A 69 -30.65 3.53 -10.55
N PRO A 70 -31.26 3.81 -9.37
CA PRO A 70 -32.60 4.37 -9.29
C PRO A 70 -32.70 5.71 -10.01
N ALA A 71 -33.87 6.01 -10.60
CA ALA A 71 -34.09 7.22 -11.39
C ALA A 71 -33.85 8.51 -10.59
N LYS A 72 -34.22 8.52 -9.31
CA LYS A 72 -33.94 9.64 -8.39
C LYS A 72 -33.42 9.07 -7.09
N GLU A 73 -32.29 9.57 -6.63
CA GLU A 73 -31.66 9.16 -5.38
C GLU A 73 -31.03 10.36 -4.70
N THR A 74 -30.85 10.32 -3.39
CA THR A 74 -30.07 11.33 -2.66
C THR A 74 -28.87 10.67 -2.01
N ILE A 75 -27.66 11.17 -2.31
CA ILE A 75 -26.40 10.66 -1.76
C ILE A 75 -25.79 11.65 -0.78
N LEU A 76 -24.98 11.14 0.15
CA LEU A 76 -24.19 11.97 1.06
C LEU A 76 -22.79 12.21 0.50
N LEU A 77 -22.49 13.49 0.22
CA LEU A 77 -21.17 13.96 -0.18
C LEU A 77 -20.64 14.94 0.87
N GLN A 78 -19.59 14.56 1.60
CA GLN A 78 -18.96 15.43 2.61
C GLN A 78 -19.94 16.02 3.66
N GLY A 79 -21.00 15.28 3.99
CA GLY A 79 -22.05 15.72 4.93
C GLY A 79 -23.16 16.56 4.30
N GLN A 80 -23.09 16.87 3.01
CA GLN A 80 -24.16 17.48 2.23
C GLN A 80 -24.97 16.41 1.50
N SER A 81 -26.30 16.58 1.47
CA SER A 81 -27.21 15.72 0.73
C SER A 81 -27.34 16.25 -0.70
N ILE A 82 -26.96 15.46 -1.69
CA ILE A 82 -27.03 15.81 -3.11
C ILE A 82 -28.08 14.91 -3.77
N ALA A 83 -29.05 15.54 -4.43
CA ALA A 83 -30.02 14.82 -5.26
C ALA A 83 -29.39 14.47 -6.62
N LEU A 84 -29.41 13.19 -6.96
CA LEU A 84 -28.97 12.64 -8.23
C LEU A 84 -30.19 12.31 -9.09
N ASP A 85 -30.10 12.71 -10.35
CA ASP A 85 -31.09 12.42 -11.38
C ASP A 85 -30.49 11.47 -12.43
N ASN A 86 -30.93 10.22 -12.37
CA ASN A 86 -30.57 9.17 -13.32
C ASN A 86 -31.71 8.87 -14.31
N SER A 87 -32.72 9.74 -14.44
CA SER A 87 -33.82 9.59 -15.42
C SER A 87 -33.31 9.27 -16.82
N TRP A 88 -32.25 9.96 -17.25
CA TRP A 88 -31.58 9.73 -18.53
C TRP A 88 -31.19 8.27 -18.79
N PHE A 89 -30.85 7.53 -17.73
CA PHE A 89 -30.42 6.13 -17.83
C PHE A 89 -31.62 5.22 -18.08
N HIS A 90 -32.73 5.47 -17.38
CA HIS A 90 -33.97 4.73 -17.58
C HIS A 90 -34.55 5.00 -18.97
N ASP A 91 -34.57 6.26 -19.40
CA ASP A 91 -35.02 6.65 -20.73
C ASP A 91 -34.21 5.97 -21.84
N ALA A 92 -32.88 5.90 -21.68
CA ALA A 92 -32.00 5.25 -22.64
C ALA A 92 -32.17 3.73 -22.68
N LEU A 93 -32.44 3.08 -21.53
CA LEU A 93 -32.75 1.65 -21.50
C LEU A 93 -34.13 1.35 -22.11
N ASP A 94 -35.11 2.24 -21.94
CA ASP A 94 -36.42 2.12 -22.57
C ASP A 94 -36.34 2.27 -24.10
N GLU A 95 -35.49 3.18 -24.59
CA GLU A 95 -35.20 3.32 -26.02
C GLU A 95 -34.53 2.06 -26.58
N TYR A 96 -33.55 1.50 -25.85
CA TYR A 96 -32.91 0.23 -26.20
C TYR A 96 -33.93 -0.93 -26.30
N GLU A 97 -34.86 -1.03 -25.36
CA GLU A 97 -35.88 -2.09 -25.31
C GLU A 97 -36.89 -1.99 -26.47
N LYS A 98 -37.28 -0.76 -26.84
CA LYS A 98 -38.20 -0.49 -27.96
C LYS A 98 -37.55 -0.68 -29.33
N THR A 99 -36.23 -0.60 -29.41
CA THR A 99 -35.48 -0.70 -30.67
C THR A 99 -35.36 -2.16 -31.11
N LYS A 100 -35.86 -2.46 -32.32
CA LYS A 100 -35.80 -3.80 -32.94
C LYS A 100 -34.57 -4.04 -33.83
N ASP A 101 -33.85 -2.97 -34.18
CA ASP A 101 -32.64 -3.03 -35.01
C ASP A 101 -31.41 -3.29 -34.13
N ASN A 102 -30.75 -4.42 -34.36
CA ASN A 102 -29.58 -4.85 -33.60
C ASN A 102 -28.36 -3.91 -33.73
N ALA A 103 -28.20 -3.24 -34.88
CA ALA A 103 -27.12 -2.26 -35.04
C ALA A 103 -27.37 -1.03 -34.16
N ARG A 104 -28.60 -0.51 -34.18
CA ARG A 104 -29.00 0.64 -33.34
C ARG A 104 -28.98 0.31 -31.86
N ARG A 105 -29.42 -0.90 -31.47
CA ARG A 105 -29.33 -1.39 -30.08
C ARG A 105 -27.89 -1.39 -29.58
N THR A 106 -26.94 -1.83 -30.41
CA THR A 106 -25.52 -1.84 -30.07
C THR A 106 -25.00 -0.42 -29.88
N GLU A 107 -25.36 0.51 -30.77
CA GLU A 107 -25.00 1.93 -30.66
C GLU A 107 -25.56 2.56 -29.37
N SER A 108 -26.81 2.27 -29.01
CA SER A 108 -27.42 2.73 -27.76
C SER A 108 -26.63 2.24 -26.54
N LEU A 109 -26.24 0.96 -26.50
CA LEU A 109 -25.42 0.43 -25.41
C LEU A 109 -24.03 1.08 -25.35
N VAL A 110 -23.41 1.39 -26.49
CA VAL A 110 -22.13 2.11 -26.54
C VAL A 110 -22.27 3.50 -25.92
N ARG A 111 -23.28 4.28 -26.33
CA ARG A 111 -23.55 5.62 -25.79
C ARG A 111 -23.83 5.59 -24.29
N ILE A 112 -24.59 4.61 -23.80
CA ILE A 112 -24.86 4.44 -22.37
C ILE A 112 -23.55 4.12 -21.62
N GLY A 113 -22.73 3.21 -22.16
CA GLY A 113 -21.45 2.84 -21.58
C GLY A 113 -20.48 4.02 -21.47
N GLU A 114 -20.34 4.82 -22.53
CA GLU A 114 -19.48 6.02 -22.55
C GLU A 114 -19.92 7.05 -21.51
N ARG A 115 -21.23 7.30 -21.39
CA ARG A 115 -21.75 8.24 -20.39
C ARG A 115 -21.53 7.75 -18.96
N LEU A 116 -21.71 6.47 -18.69
CA LEU A 116 -21.40 5.89 -17.38
C LEU A 116 -19.90 5.97 -17.05
N LEU A 117 -19.03 5.75 -18.04
CA LEU A 117 -17.58 5.89 -17.88
C LEU A 117 -17.19 7.33 -17.52
N ALA A 118 -17.74 8.32 -18.24
CA ALA A 118 -17.51 9.74 -17.93
C ALA A 118 -17.97 10.09 -16.50
N ILE A 119 -19.11 9.56 -16.06
CA ILE A 119 -19.57 9.71 -14.67
C ILE A 119 -18.58 9.07 -13.70
N SER A 120 -18.10 7.86 -13.97
CA SER A 120 -17.15 7.17 -13.09
C SER A 120 -15.83 7.93 -12.95
N GLU A 121 -15.32 8.53 -14.03
CA GLU A 121 -14.09 9.34 -14.00
C GLU A 121 -14.27 10.60 -13.14
N ARG A 122 -15.41 11.29 -13.28
CA ARG A 122 -15.76 12.43 -12.43
C ARG A 122 -15.91 12.07 -10.96
N LEU A 123 -16.47 10.90 -10.65
CA LEU A 123 -16.57 10.41 -9.29
C LEU A 123 -15.18 10.12 -8.69
N ASP A 124 -14.25 9.60 -9.49
CA ASP A 124 -12.87 9.35 -9.08
C ASP A 124 -12.09 10.65 -8.81
N GLU A 125 -12.33 11.71 -9.58
CA GLU A 125 -11.78 13.05 -9.32
C GLU A 125 -12.26 13.60 -7.96
N LEU A 126 -13.57 13.48 -7.67
CA LEU A 126 -14.17 13.96 -6.43
C LEU A 126 -13.65 13.22 -5.19
N ASP A 127 -13.40 11.91 -5.30
CA ASP A 127 -12.83 11.10 -4.22
C ASP A 127 -11.37 11.50 -3.91
N LYS A 128 -10.56 11.73 -4.96
CA LYS A 128 -9.18 12.21 -4.82
C LYS A 128 -9.13 13.55 -4.07
N VAL A 129 -9.96 14.53 -4.46
CA VAL A 129 -10.03 15.83 -3.79
C VAL A 129 -10.47 15.69 -2.33
N SER A 130 -11.46 14.83 -2.05
CA SER A 130 -11.97 14.58 -0.70
C SER A 130 -10.92 13.95 0.23
N SER A 131 -10.10 13.03 -0.28
CA SER A 131 -9.04 12.36 0.49
C SER A 131 -7.91 13.31 0.91
N VAL A 132 -7.61 14.31 0.08
CA VAL A 132 -6.58 15.33 0.36
C VAL A 132 -7.08 16.29 1.44
N GLY A 133 -8.32 16.78 1.31
CA GLY A 133 -8.92 17.68 2.31
C GLY A 133 -9.03 17.04 3.70
N LYS A 134 -9.47 15.78 3.78
CA LYS A 134 -9.59 15.05 5.07
C LYS A 134 -8.25 14.88 5.78
N LYS A 135 -7.17 14.64 5.03
CA LYS A 135 -5.82 14.49 5.60
C LYS A 135 -5.29 15.80 6.18
N ASP A 136 -5.64 16.94 5.59
CA ASP A 136 -5.21 18.25 6.08
C ASP A 136 -6.07 18.71 7.27
N GLU A 137 -7.37 18.39 7.29
CA GLU A 137 -8.24 18.59 8.45
C GLU A 137 -7.80 17.73 9.65
N ASP A 138 -7.46 16.46 9.44
CA ASP A 138 -7.03 15.56 10.51
C ASP A 138 -5.70 16.01 11.14
N LYS A 139 -4.78 16.53 10.32
CA LYS A 139 -3.54 17.16 10.83
C LYS A 139 -3.83 18.44 11.62
N GLY A 140 -4.78 19.25 11.16
CA GLY A 140 -5.22 20.46 11.87
C GLY A 140 -5.82 20.14 13.23
N ARG A 141 -6.73 19.14 13.31
CA ARG A 141 -7.33 18.67 14.56
C ARG A 141 -6.31 18.05 15.51
N LEU A 142 -5.33 17.31 14.99
CA LEU A 142 -4.24 16.75 15.79
C LEU A 142 -3.37 17.87 16.38
N ALA A 143 -3.01 18.87 15.57
CA ALA A 143 -2.24 20.03 16.03
C ALA A 143 -3.01 20.83 17.10
N GLU A 144 -4.33 20.93 16.95
CA GLU A 144 -5.22 21.56 17.93
C GLU A 144 -5.29 20.77 19.24
N ILE A 145 -5.48 19.44 19.19
CA ILE A 145 -5.49 18.57 20.38
C ILE A 145 -4.15 18.63 21.14
N LEU A 146 -3.03 18.61 20.42
CA LEU A 146 -1.70 18.69 21.02
C LEU A 146 -1.40 20.06 21.66
N ARG A 147 -2.12 21.12 21.28
CA ARG A 147 -2.00 22.46 21.87
C ARG A 147 -2.91 22.66 23.08
N ARG A 148 -3.87 21.76 23.34
CA ARG A 148 -4.74 21.88 24.50
C ARG A 148 -3.93 21.81 25.80
N PRO A 149 -4.28 22.62 26.83
CA PRO A 149 -3.58 22.64 28.11
C PRO A 149 -3.60 21.29 28.85
N GLU A 150 -4.57 20.41 28.55
CA GLU A 150 -4.62 19.04 29.08
C GLU A 150 -3.46 18.15 28.60
N TYR A 151 -2.95 18.41 27.39
CA TYR A 151 -1.80 17.73 26.77
C TYR A 151 -0.50 18.49 26.95
N ASN A 152 -0.57 19.79 27.24
CA ASN A 152 0.57 20.62 27.61
C ASN A 152 0.70 20.71 29.14
N LYS A 153 1.01 19.59 29.80
CA LYS A 153 1.30 19.54 31.24
C LYS A 153 2.63 20.24 31.54
N THR A 154 2.59 21.47 32.01
CA THR A 154 3.71 22.07 32.73
C THR A 154 3.88 21.42 34.10
N ALA A 155 5.10 20.92 34.34
CA ALA A 155 5.77 20.79 35.63
C ALA A 155 5.04 20.06 36.78
N SER A 156 5.11 18.73 36.80
CA SER A 156 5.16 17.97 38.05
C SER A 156 5.86 16.64 37.78
N GLU A 157 7.09 16.52 38.29
CA GLU A 157 8.02 15.39 38.19
C GLU A 157 8.62 15.12 36.81
N GLY A 158 9.82 15.67 36.58
CA GLY A 158 10.68 15.27 35.48
C GLY A 158 10.76 13.75 35.38
N SER A 159 10.73 13.28 34.12
CA SER A 159 10.86 11.88 33.75
C SER A 159 11.95 11.24 34.60
N ALA A 160 11.74 10.03 35.13
CA ALA A 160 12.77 9.33 35.90
C ALA A 160 14.12 9.33 35.13
N LEU A 161 14.06 9.31 33.80
CA LEU A 161 15.19 9.51 32.90
C LEU A 161 15.82 10.90 32.98
N GLU A 162 15.05 11.97 33.08
CA GLU A 162 15.55 13.34 33.21
C GLU A 162 16.24 13.55 34.56
N ARG A 163 15.68 12.99 35.64
CA ARG A 163 16.33 12.95 36.96
C ARG A 163 17.63 12.13 36.93
N LEU A 164 17.63 10.96 36.29
CA LEU A 164 18.83 10.13 36.10
C LEU A 164 19.87 10.83 35.21
N TRP A 165 19.44 11.53 34.18
CA TRP A 165 20.28 12.28 33.25
C TRP A 165 20.94 13.47 33.95
N MET A 166 20.19 14.23 34.74
CA MET A 166 20.77 15.28 35.59
C MET A 166 21.75 14.72 36.63
N ARG A 167 21.46 13.56 37.22
CA ARG A 167 22.39 12.88 38.15
C ARG A 167 23.67 12.43 37.45
N PHE A 168 23.54 11.88 36.25
CA PHE A 168 24.66 11.47 35.41
C PHE A 168 25.51 12.66 34.99
N LEU A 169 24.91 13.75 34.48
CA LEU A 169 25.65 14.96 34.11
C LEU A 169 26.39 15.57 35.30
N ARG A 170 25.76 15.62 36.47
CA ARG A 170 26.39 16.14 37.70
C ARG A 170 27.59 15.29 38.11
N TRP A 171 27.49 13.97 38.03
CA TRP A 171 28.61 13.06 38.25
C TRP A 171 29.70 13.25 37.18
N PHE A 172 29.34 13.33 35.90
CA PHE A 172 30.28 13.49 34.79
C PHE A 172 31.09 14.80 34.91
N PHE A 173 30.42 15.92 35.19
CA PHE A 173 31.11 17.19 35.41
C PHE A 173 31.93 17.23 36.69
N SER A 174 31.64 16.39 37.68
CA SER A 174 32.48 16.28 38.89
C SER A 174 33.82 15.59 38.65
N LEU A 175 33.97 14.86 37.54
CA LEU A 175 35.23 14.22 37.15
C LEU A 175 36.20 15.19 36.46
N PHE A 176 35.74 16.38 36.07
CA PHE A 176 36.63 17.43 35.60
C PHE A 176 37.24 18.15 36.81
N PRO A 177 38.58 18.24 36.91
CA PRO A 177 39.20 18.97 37.99
C PRO A 177 38.74 20.43 37.92
N LYS A 178 38.16 20.93 39.02
CA LYS A 178 37.86 22.36 39.16
C LYS A 178 39.19 23.09 39.06
N SER A 179 39.41 23.83 37.98
CA SER A 179 40.60 24.66 37.80
C SER A 179 40.69 25.68 38.93
N GLN A 180 41.44 25.35 39.99
CA GLN A 180 41.93 26.32 40.94
C GLN A 180 43.13 27.02 40.30
N PRO A 181 43.10 28.35 40.14
CA PRO A 181 44.24 29.09 39.63
C PRO A 181 45.28 29.18 40.75
N GLY A 182 46.12 28.16 40.88
CA GLY A 182 47.11 28.09 41.95
C GLY A 182 48.06 26.89 41.83
N ASN A 183 49.16 27.12 41.12
CA ASN A 183 50.48 26.52 41.38
C ASN A 183 50.76 25.02 41.08
N SER A 184 50.37 24.51 39.90
CA SER A 184 51.20 23.53 39.14
C SER A 184 50.61 23.21 37.75
N ARG A 185 50.94 24.04 36.75
CA ARG A 185 50.46 23.87 35.35
C ARG A 185 50.75 22.47 34.77
N LEU A 186 51.86 21.83 35.17
CA LEU A 186 52.26 20.52 34.65
C LEU A 186 51.47 19.35 35.27
N LEU A 187 51.21 19.37 36.58
CA LEU A 187 50.38 18.34 37.24
C LEU A 187 48.92 18.42 36.78
N SER A 188 48.41 19.64 36.59
CA SER A 188 47.07 19.86 36.03
C SER A 188 46.94 19.35 34.59
N ALA A 189 47.97 19.56 33.75
CA ALA A 189 47.95 19.12 32.36
C ALA A 189 48.00 17.59 32.24
N VAL A 190 48.87 16.92 33.01
CA VAL A 190 48.99 15.46 33.01
C VAL A 190 47.71 14.80 33.54
N ALA A 191 47.14 15.32 34.64
CA ALA A 191 45.88 14.83 35.17
C ALA A 191 44.73 14.98 34.15
N GLN A 192 44.69 16.10 33.42
CA GLN A 192 43.68 16.35 32.40
C GLN A 192 43.80 15.39 31.21
N VAL A 193 45.02 15.10 30.74
CA VAL A 193 45.26 14.13 29.66
C VAL A 193 44.82 12.73 30.07
N ILE A 194 45.13 12.31 31.31
CA ILE A 194 44.72 11.00 31.84
C ILE A 194 43.19 10.89 31.92
N VAL A 195 42.51 11.93 32.40
CA VAL A 195 41.03 11.95 32.48
C VAL A 195 40.40 11.84 31.08
N VAL A 196 40.95 12.54 30.09
CA VAL A 196 40.46 12.45 28.70
C VAL A 196 40.69 11.04 28.13
N LEU A 197 41.87 10.45 28.34
CA LEU A 197 42.19 9.08 27.90
C LEU A 197 41.25 8.04 28.52
N VAL A 198 41.00 8.13 29.83
CA VAL A 198 40.09 7.23 30.54
C VAL A 198 38.65 7.42 30.06
N GLY A 199 38.22 8.66 29.83
CA GLY A 199 36.90 8.96 29.26
C GLY A 199 36.72 8.37 27.86
N LEU A 200 37.74 8.48 27.01
CA LEU A 200 37.73 7.97 25.63
C LEU A 200 37.72 6.43 25.61
N ALA A 201 38.50 5.80 26.50
CA ALA A 201 38.48 4.34 26.69
C ALA A 201 37.12 3.84 27.20
N LEU A 202 36.48 4.57 28.12
CA LEU A 202 35.15 4.25 28.62
C LEU A 202 34.10 4.35 27.51
N ILE A 203 34.12 5.42 26.70
CA ILE A 203 33.22 5.60 25.55
C ILE A 203 33.41 4.46 24.53
N ALA A 204 34.66 4.13 24.20
CA ALA A 204 34.97 3.01 23.30
C ALA A 204 34.43 1.68 23.85
N PHE A 205 34.58 1.44 25.16
CA PHE A 205 34.04 0.26 25.84
C PHE A 205 32.50 0.22 25.81
N LEU A 206 31.82 1.34 26.07
CA LEU A 206 30.36 1.45 25.96
C LEU A 206 29.88 1.21 24.51
N ILE A 207 30.55 1.81 23.52
CA ILE A 207 30.23 1.56 22.11
C ILE A 207 30.42 0.06 21.81
N TRP A 208 31.54 -0.55 22.17
CA TRP A 208 31.78 -1.97 21.93
C TRP A 208 30.76 -2.88 22.63
N LYS A 209 30.37 -2.56 23.86
CA LYS A 209 29.40 -3.33 24.67
C LYS A 209 27.95 -3.18 24.19
N PHE A 210 27.56 -1.99 23.73
CA PHE A 210 26.16 -1.65 23.41
C PHE A 210 25.88 -1.55 21.91
N ALA A 211 26.87 -1.32 21.05
CA ALA A 211 26.73 -1.40 19.60
C ALA A 211 26.10 -2.72 19.13
N PRO A 212 26.51 -3.92 19.60
CA PRO A 212 25.87 -5.16 19.18
C PRO A 212 24.40 -5.26 19.63
N ARG A 213 23.99 -4.62 20.75
CA ARG A 213 22.57 -4.55 21.16
C ARG A 213 21.77 -3.60 20.27
N PHE A 214 22.34 -2.45 19.90
CA PHE A 214 21.67 -1.47 19.05
C PHE A 214 21.59 -1.93 17.58
N LEU A 215 22.61 -2.64 17.09
CA LEU A 215 22.65 -3.28 15.78
C LEU A 215 21.71 -4.50 15.71
N ARG A 216 21.54 -5.28 16.80
CA ARG A 216 20.51 -6.34 16.88
C ARG A 216 19.09 -5.79 16.86
N SER A 217 18.87 -4.56 17.33
CA SER A 217 17.55 -3.91 17.32
C SER A 217 17.08 -3.50 15.91
N ARG A 218 17.94 -3.62 14.89
CA ARG A 218 17.55 -3.43 13.48
C ARG A 218 16.93 -4.69 12.83
N ASN A 219 16.85 -5.81 13.55
CA ASN A 219 15.82 -6.80 13.28
C ASN A 219 14.48 -6.17 13.69
N LYS A 220 13.92 -5.38 12.76
CA LYS A 220 12.52 -4.97 12.77
C LYS A 220 11.72 -6.17 13.25
N LYS A 221 10.88 -5.97 14.28
CA LYS A 221 9.81 -6.90 14.65
C LYS A 221 9.26 -7.48 13.36
N LYS A 222 9.60 -8.74 13.05
CA LYS A 222 8.96 -9.47 11.96
C LYS A 222 7.48 -9.37 12.32
N GLN A 223 6.69 -8.62 11.54
CA GLN A 223 5.25 -8.79 11.58
C GLN A 223 5.02 -10.30 11.59
N LYS A 224 4.22 -10.82 12.53
CA LYS A 224 3.81 -12.23 12.51
C LYS A 224 3.41 -12.54 11.08
N ARG A 225 4.27 -13.23 10.33
CA ARG A 225 3.96 -13.61 8.95
C ARG A 225 2.94 -14.72 9.14
N GLU A 226 1.74 -14.57 8.61
CA GLU A 226 0.80 -15.68 8.60
C GLU A 226 1.40 -16.81 7.74
N ALA A 227 1.05 -18.06 8.01
CA ALA A 227 1.48 -19.18 7.20
C ALA A 227 1.09 -18.92 5.74
N ARG A 228 2.06 -18.99 4.82
CA ARG A 228 1.83 -18.66 3.40
C ARG A 228 1.88 -19.93 2.59
N ILE A 229 0.93 -20.10 1.67
CA ILE A 229 0.97 -21.19 0.70
C ILE A 229 1.53 -20.63 -0.61
N VAL A 230 2.68 -21.16 -1.04
CA VAL A 230 3.34 -20.78 -2.29
C VAL A 230 3.48 -22.03 -3.14
N LEU A 231 2.84 -22.05 -4.33
CA LEU A 231 2.89 -23.19 -5.26
C LEU A 231 2.57 -24.55 -4.60
N GLY A 232 1.56 -24.56 -3.73
CA GLY A 232 1.11 -25.74 -2.99
C GLY A 232 1.99 -26.14 -1.79
N GLU A 233 3.05 -25.40 -1.50
CA GLU A 233 3.88 -25.61 -0.31
C GLU A 233 3.46 -24.67 0.81
N ARG A 234 3.20 -25.22 2.00
CA ARG A 234 2.91 -24.45 3.21
C ARG A 234 4.23 -24.04 3.86
N LEU A 235 4.44 -22.73 3.96
CA LEU A 235 5.60 -22.12 4.60
C LEU A 235 5.23 -21.64 5.99
N GLU A 236 6.09 -21.97 6.96
CA GLU A 236 5.90 -21.53 8.33
C GLU A 236 6.18 -20.02 8.49
N PRO A 237 5.49 -19.32 9.41
CA PRO A 237 5.62 -17.90 9.70
C PRO A 237 7.05 -17.34 9.80
N ASP A 238 7.95 -18.09 10.40
CA ASP A 238 9.29 -17.66 10.76
C ASP A 238 10.35 -18.03 9.71
N GLN A 239 10.00 -18.96 8.81
CA GLN A 239 10.88 -19.50 7.78
C GLN A 239 11.32 -18.41 6.80
N SER A 240 12.64 -18.23 6.69
CA SER A 240 13.24 -17.29 5.74
C SER A 240 13.53 -17.93 4.39
N SER A 241 13.70 -17.09 3.37
CA SER A 241 14.21 -17.50 2.05
C SER A 241 15.57 -18.22 2.16
N ALA A 242 16.43 -17.80 3.09
CA ALA A 242 17.71 -18.45 3.35
C ALA A 242 17.54 -19.86 3.92
N ASP A 243 16.58 -20.05 4.83
CA ASP A 243 16.27 -21.37 5.40
C ASP A 243 15.72 -22.32 4.34
N LEU A 244 14.90 -21.81 3.41
CA LEU A 244 14.37 -22.56 2.28
C LEU A 244 15.47 -22.95 1.28
N LEU A 245 16.40 -22.04 1.00
CA LEU A 245 17.55 -22.34 0.15
C LEU A 245 18.47 -23.40 0.80
N ALA A 246 18.71 -23.31 2.11
CA ALA A 246 19.49 -24.32 2.83
C ALA A 246 18.83 -25.72 2.78
N GLN A 247 17.50 -25.78 2.87
CA GLN A 247 16.76 -27.04 2.66
C GLN A 247 16.90 -27.54 1.22
N ALA A 248 16.84 -26.65 0.22
CA ALA A 248 17.06 -27.02 -1.17
C ALA A 248 18.46 -27.61 -1.38
N GLU A 249 19.50 -27.00 -0.79
CA GLU A 249 20.86 -27.54 -0.83
C GLU A 249 20.97 -28.90 -0.15
N SER A 250 20.26 -29.12 0.96
CA SER A 250 20.21 -30.43 1.61
C SER A 250 19.58 -31.50 0.74
N LEU A 251 18.48 -31.16 0.03
CA LEU A 251 17.80 -32.07 -0.91
C LEU A 251 18.71 -32.42 -2.09
N ALA A 252 19.47 -31.45 -2.60
CA ALA A 252 20.43 -31.69 -3.66
C ALA A 252 21.54 -32.65 -3.20
N ARG A 253 22.07 -32.48 -1.99
CA ARG A 253 23.08 -33.38 -1.41
C ARG A 253 22.56 -34.81 -1.18
N SER A 254 21.27 -34.98 -0.95
CA SER A 254 20.64 -36.30 -0.84
C SER A 254 20.28 -36.92 -2.20
N GLY A 255 20.58 -36.24 -3.31
CA GLY A 255 20.27 -36.71 -4.67
C GLY A 255 18.84 -36.43 -5.14
N ASP A 256 18.00 -35.77 -4.32
CA ASP A 256 16.66 -35.35 -4.72
C ASP A 256 16.71 -33.97 -5.40
N LEU A 257 17.30 -33.97 -6.60
CA LEU A 257 17.56 -32.75 -7.37
C LEU A 257 16.25 -32.08 -7.83
N ARG A 258 15.20 -32.86 -8.11
CA ARG A 258 13.89 -32.32 -8.49
C ARG A 258 13.26 -31.57 -7.32
N ALA A 259 13.27 -32.13 -6.10
CA ALA A 259 12.77 -31.44 -4.92
C ALA A 259 13.65 -30.24 -4.56
N ALA A 260 14.97 -30.34 -4.76
CA ALA A 260 15.89 -29.22 -4.57
C ALA A 260 15.54 -28.03 -5.47
N ILE A 261 15.35 -28.25 -6.77
CA ILE A 261 14.96 -27.20 -7.73
C ILE A 261 13.62 -26.57 -7.34
N ARG A 262 12.61 -27.37 -6.98
CA ARG A 262 11.33 -26.86 -6.48
C ARG A 262 11.51 -25.96 -5.26
N LYS A 263 12.24 -26.43 -4.26
CA LYS A 263 12.44 -25.72 -3.00
C LYS A 263 13.21 -24.42 -3.23
N ALA A 264 14.24 -24.44 -4.07
CA ALA A 264 15.01 -23.26 -4.43
C ALA A 264 14.18 -22.22 -5.21
N TYR A 265 13.27 -22.67 -6.10
CA TYR A 265 12.35 -21.75 -6.77
C TYR A 265 11.39 -21.06 -5.78
N ILE A 266 10.85 -21.80 -4.82
CA ILE A 266 10.00 -21.24 -3.75
C ILE A 266 10.81 -20.26 -2.89
N ALA A 267 12.05 -20.61 -2.54
CA ALA A 267 12.97 -19.71 -1.84
C ALA A 267 13.20 -18.40 -2.63
N PHE A 268 13.31 -18.48 -3.95
CA PHE A 268 13.51 -17.33 -4.83
C PHE A 268 12.30 -16.39 -4.83
N LEU A 269 11.09 -16.94 -4.96
CA LEU A 269 9.86 -16.17 -4.87
C LEU A 269 9.71 -15.50 -3.49
N CYS A 270 10.08 -16.20 -2.42
CA CYS A 270 10.09 -15.65 -1.06
C CYS A 270 11.08 -14.49 -0.91
N GLU A 271 12.29 -14.62 -1.46
CA GLU A 271 13.31 -13.57 -1.45
C GLU A 271 12.83 -12.32 -2.20
N LEU A 272 12.25 -12.48 -3.39
CA LEU A 272 11.67 -11.37 -4.15
C LEU A 272 10.52 -10.69 -3.41
N ALA A 273 9.69 -11.47 -2.72
CA ALA A 273 8.59 -10.93 -1.94
C ALA A 273 9.06 -10.17 -0.69
N ASP A 274 10.08 -10.69 -0.01
CA ASP A 274 10.70 -10.05 1.14
C ASP A 274 11.36 -8.71 0.75
N ARG A 275 11.87 -8.61 -0.48
CA ARG A 275 12.38 -7.38 -1.10
C ARG A 275 11.28 -6.47 -1.68
N LYS A 276 10.00 -6.85 -1.55
CA LYS A 276 8.82 -6.14 -2.09
C LYS A 276 8.84 -5.98 -3.62
N VAL A 277 9.52 -6.89 -4.32
CA VAL A 277 9.55 -6.92 -5.79
C VAL A 277 8.28 -7.56 -6.33
N ILE A 278 7.80 -8.61 -5.65
CA ILE A 278 6.57 -9.32 -6.00
C ILE A 278 5.66 -9.43 -4.77
N SER A 279 4.38 -9.69 -4.98
CA SER A 279 3.45 -10.07 -3.91
C SER A 279 3.09 -11.55 -4.05
N LEU A 280 3.37 -12.35 -3.02
CA LEU A 280 2.97 -13.75 -2.94
C LEU A 280 1.46 -13.86 -2.70
N ALA A 281 0.83 -14.80 -3.40
CA ALA A 281 -0.56 -15.16 -3.18
C ALA A 281 -0.77 -16.63 -3.57
N GLN A 282 -1.65 -17.33 -2.86
CA GLN A 282 -1.94 -18.75 -3.12
C GLN A 282 -2.47 -19.00 -4.54
N HIS A 283 -3.25 -18.05 -5.08
CA HIS A 283 -3.85 -18.16 -6.41
C HIS A 283 -2.93 -17.74 -7.56
N LYS A 284 -1.71 -17.27 -7.28
CA LYS A 284 -0.78 -16.81 -8.33
C LYS A 284 -0.02 -17.96 -8.97
N THR A 285 0.05 -17.91 -10.29
CA THR A 285 0.80 -18.85 -11.13
C THR A 285 2.22 -18.35 -11.41
N ASN A 286 3.08 -19.23 -11.92
CA ASN A 286 4.43 -18.87 -12.40
C ASN A 286 4.41 -17.72 -13.42
N ARG A 287 3.42 -17.73 -14.33
CA ARG A 287 3.22 -16.67 -15.33
C ARG A 287 2.85 -15.34 -14.70
N ASP A 288 2.05 -15.33 -13.64
CA ASP A 288 1.70 -14.10 -12.90
C ASP A 288 2.92 -13.49 -12.23
N TYR A 289 3.78 -14.34 -11.64
CA TYR A 289 5.04 -13.87 -11.07
C TYR A 289 5.99 -13.31 -12.14
N LEU A 290 6.11 -13.95 -13.31
CA LEU A 290 6.88 -13.40 -14.43
C LEU A 290 6.32 -12.06 -14.92
N SER A 291 4.99 -11.93 -15.01
CA SER A 291 4.35 -10.67 -15.40
C SER A 291 4.67 -9.53 -14.42
N SER A 292 4.77 -9.84 -13.12
CA SER A 292 5.06 -8.84 -12.07
C SER A 292 6.47 -8.24 -12.13
N VAL A 293 7.41 -8.90 -12.81
CA VAL A 293 8.79 -8.42 -12.98
C VAL A 293 9.08 -7.92 -14.39
N ARG A 294 8.07 -7.82 -15.27
CA ARG A 294 8.23 -7.45 -16.68
C ARG A 294 8.89 -6.09 -16.89
N GLU A 295 8.67 -5.15 -15.98
CA GLU A 295 9.28 -3.80 -16.01
C GLU A 295 10.78 -3.80 -15.65
N ARG A 296 11.34 -4.96 -15.25
CA ARG A 296 12.76 -5.14 -14.91
C ARG A 296 13.39 -6.15 -15.87
N PRO A 297 13.85 -5.75 -17.06
CA PRO A 297 14.22 -6.68 -18.13
C PRO A 297 15.29 -7.72 -17.74
N SER A 298 16.32 -7.30 -17.00
CA SER A 298 17.40 -8.19 -16.52
C SER A 298 16.89 -9.25 -15.54
N LEU A 299 16.07 -8.84 -14.59
CA LEU A 299 15.42 -9.73 -13.63
C LEU A 299 14.41 -10.66 -14.32
N TYR A 300 13.60 -10.13 -15.23
CA TYR A 300 12.64 -10.91 -16.01
C TYR A 300 13.32 -12.02 -16.80
N ALA A 301 14.41 -11.71 -17.51
CA ALA A 301 15.17 -12.69 -18.26
C ALA A 301 15.74 -13.79 -17.35
N SER A 302 16.29 -13.41 -16.19
CA SER A 302 16.86 -14.35 -15.21
C SER A 302 15.77 -15.23 -14.59
N MET A 303 14.67 -14.62 -14.14
CA MET A 303 13.54 -15.31 -13.56
C MET A 303 12.86 -16.25 -14.57
N ARG A 304 12.78 -15.86 -15.84
CA ARG A 304 12.22 -16.72 -16.90
C ARG A 304 13.02 -18.00 -17.06
N LYS A 305 14.36 -17.94 -17.02
CA LYS A 305 15.22 -19.13 -17.07
C LYS A 305 14.97 -20.06 -15.88
N LEU A 306 14.96 -19.51 -14.67
CA LEU A 306 14.66 -20.27 -13.44
C LEU A 306 13.26 -20.88 -13.47
N THR A 307 12.26 -20.12 -13.92
CA THR A 307 10.87 -20.59 -14.03
C THR A 307 10.76 -21.75 -15.03
N ASN A 308 11.43 -21.66 -16.18
CA ASN A 308 11.43 -22.72 -17.18
C ASN A 308 12.06 -24.02 -16.65
N SER A 309 13.22 -23.93 -15.99
CA SER A 309 13.86 -25.10 -15.36
C SER A 309 12.94 -25.73 -14.31
N PHE A 310 12.36 -24.91 -13.43
CA PHE A 310 11.37 -25.38 -12.46
C PHE A 310 10.18 -26.09 -13.13
N GLU A 311 9.58 -25.50 -14.17
CA GLU A 311 8.43 -26.08 -14.86
C GLU A 311 8.75 -27.42 -15.53
N VAL A 312 9.92 -27.51 -16.19
CA VAL A 312 10.37 -28.74 -16.86
C VAL A 312 10.54 -29.89 -15.88
N HIS A 313 11.24 -29.68 -14.75
CA HIS A 313 11.48 -30.75 -13.79
C HIS A 313 10.27 -31.03 -12.90
N TRP A 314 9.53 -30.00 -12.50
CA TRP A 314 8.42 -30.16 -11.58
C TRP A 314 7.12 -30.60 -12.26
N TYR A 315 6.69 -29.91 -13.32
CA TYR A 315 5.46 -30.24 -14.03
C TYR A 315 5.69 -31.13 -15.24
N GLY A 316 6.84 -31.00 -15.90
CA GLY A 316 7.21 -31.84 -17.05
C GLY A 316 7.73 -33.23 -16.68
N PHE A 317 7.96 -33.50 -15.39
CA PHE A 317 8.49 -34.77 -14.87
C PHE A 317 9.84 -35.19 -15.50
N THR A 318 10.57 -34.25 -16.11
CA THR A 318 11.90 -34.53 -16.66
C THR A 318 12.88 -34.77 -15.51
N PRO A 319 13.63 -35.90 -15.51
CA PRO A 319 14.66 -36.16 -14.51
C PRO A 319 15.66 -34.99 -14.44
N ALA A 320 15.98 -34.55 -13.23
CA ALA A 320 16.99 -33.52 -13.00
C ALA A 320 18.35 -34.20 -12.75
N VAL A 321 19.40 -33.67 -13.35
CA VAL A 321 20.80 -34.07 -13.10
C VAL A 321 21.56 -32.97 -12.37
N GLU A 322 22.75 -33.28 -11.84
CA GLU A 322 23.52 -32.36 -11.01
C GLU A 322 23.81 -31.02 -11.72
N SER A 323 24.06 -31.05 -13.03
CA SER A 323 24.26 -29.84 -13.82
C SER A 323 23.03 -28.93 -13.83
N ASP A 324 21.81 -29.49 -13.86
CA ASP A 324 20.57 -28.70 -13.82
C ASP A 324 20.45 -27.95 -12.49
N TRP A 325 20.84 -28.61 -11.39
CA TRP A 325 20.86 -28.01 -10.06
C TRP A 325 21.92 -26.90 -9.96
N ASP A 326 23.13 -27.15 -10.45
CA ASP A 326 24.22 -26.16 -10.39
C ASP A 326 23.90 -24.93 -11.24
N ASP A 327 23.31 -25.12 -12.43
CA ASP A 327 22.82 -24.05 -13.29
C ASP A 327 21.70 -23.27 -12.61
N PHE A 328 20.75 -23.97 -11.99
CA PHE A 328 19.65 -23.33 -11.26
C PHE A 328 20.17 -22.50 -10.08
N ARG A 329 21.07 -23.07 -9.27
CA ARG A 329 21.67 -22.40 -8.10
C ARG A 329 22.49 -21.19 -8.51
N SER A 330 23.27 -21.30 -9.57
CA SER A 330 24.06 -20.19 -10.11
C SER A 330 23.16 -19.08 -10.65
N GLY A 331 22.12 -19.43 -11.41
CA GLY A 331 21.11 -18.48 -11.90
C GLY A 331 20.36 -17.78 -10.78
N TYR A 332 20.01 -18.51 -9.71
CA TYR A 332 19.39 -17.96 -8.49
C TYR A 332 20.28 -16.88 -7.88
N LEU A 333 21.56 -17.19 -7.62
CA LEU A 333 22.49 -16.27 -6.98
C LEU A 333 22.80 -15.05 -7.86
N GLN A 334 22.89 -15.24 -9.17
CA GLN A 334 23.09 -14.15 -10.13
C GLN A 334 21.88 -13.21 -10.17
N ALA A 335 20.67 -13.76 -10.23
CA ALA A 335 19.44 -12.97 -10.26
C ALA A 335 19.28 -12.07 -9.03
N LEU A 336 19.75 -12.51 -7.86
CA LEU A 336 19.72 -11.72 -6.62
C LEU A 336 20.79 -10.63 -6.54
N LYS A 337 21.90 -10.78 -7.26
CA LYS A 337 22.96 -9.76 -7.35
C LYS A 337 22.65 -8.64 -8.35
N MET A 338 21.77 -8.91 -9.32
CA MET A 338 21.38 -7.97 -10.38
C MET A 338 20.24 -7.00 -9.96
N GLN A 339 19.81 -7.07 -8.70
CA GLN A 339 18.88 -6.14 -8.06
C GLN A 339 19.61 -5.30 -7.01
#